data_AF-A0A2G6EQ89-F1
#
_entry.id   AF-A0A2G6EQ89-F1
#
_cell.length_a   1.000
_cell.length_b   1.000
_cell.length_c   1.000
_cell.angle_alpha   90.00
_cell.angle_beta   90.00
_cell.angle_gamma   90.00
#
_symmetry.space_group_name_H-M   'P 1'
#
loop_
_entity.id
_entity.type
_entity.pdbx_description
1 polymer ?
#
loop_
_entity_poly.entity_id
_entity_poly.type
_entity_poly.pdbx_seq_one_letter_code
_entity_poly.pdbx_strand_id
1 'polypeptide(L)' 'REGQDWVMRRRTQLEMDQLVEKAGFQKIKQWIDEDGIFTVSLAVKV' A
#
# COMPACT_ATOMS: atom_id res chain seq x y z
N ARG A 1 14.07 13.48 8.40
CA ARG A 1 15.05 12.42 8.72
C ARG A 1 16.26 12.66 7.84
N GLU A 2 17.32 13.16 8.46
CA GLU A 2 18.56 13.64 7.85
C GLU A 2 19.46 12.44 7.51
N GLY A 3 19.52 12.03 6.24
CA GLY A 3 20.52 11.07 5.77
C GLY A 3 20.43 9.62 6.29
N GLN A 4 19.30 9.21 6.90
CA GLN A 4 19.11 7.81 7.30
C GLN A 4 18.76 6.93 6.09
N ASP A 5 19.33 5.73 6.04
CA ASP A 5 19.05 4.74 5.02
C ASP A 5 17.56 4.37 4.98
N TRP A 6 17.06 4.16 3.76
CA TRP A 6 15.70 3.72 3.54
C TRP A 6 15.56 2.26 3.94
N VAL A 7 14.91 2.01 5.07
CA VAL A 7 14.61 0.65 5.52
C VAL A 7 13.32 0.18 4.87
N MET A 8 13.44 -0.80 3.99
CA MET A 8 12.30 -1.55 3.47
C MET A 8 11.73 -2.44 4.57
N ARG A 9 10.41 -2.36 4.77
CA ARG A 9 9.66 -3.10 5.79
C ARG A 9 8.59 -3.93 5.10
N ARG A 10 8.44 -5.19 5.53
CA ARG A 10 7.25 -6.01 5.21
C ARG A 10 6.02 -5.38 5.87
N ARG A 11 4.98 -5.13 5.09
CA ARG A 11 3.67 -4.66 5.54
C ARG A 11 2.61 -5.66 5.13
N THR A 12 1.58 -5.80 5.95
CA THR A 12 0.39 -6.55 5.54
C THR A 12 -0.44 -5.69 4.58
N GLN A 13 -1.33 -6.32 3.82
CA GLN A 13 -2.21 -5.58 2.94
C GLN A 13 -3.14 -4.62 3.70
N LEU A 14 -3.60 -5.02 4.89
CA LEU A 14 -4.42 -4.18 5.76
C LEU A 14 -3.69 -2.90 6.20
N GLU A 15 -2.40 -3.01 6.55
CA GLU A 15 -1.60 -1.83 6.90
C GLU A 15 -1.46 -0.87 5.73
N MET A 16 -1.29 -1.40 4.51
CA MET A 16 -1.22 -0.57 3.31
C MET A 16 -2.55 0.16 3.07
N ASP A 17 -3.66 -0.55 3.21
CA ASP A 17 -5.01 0.01 3.02
C ASP A 17 -5.28 1.15 4.01
N GLN A 18 -4.90 0.98 5.28
CA GLN A 18 -4.99 2.04 6.30
C GLN A 18 -4.11 3.26 5.99
N LEU A 19 -2.92 3.06 5.41
CA LEU A 19 -2.03 4.16 5.03
C LEU A 19 -2.61 4.96 3.85
N VAL A 20 -3.18 4.26 2.88
CA VAL A 20 -3.85 4.87 1.72
C VAL A 20 -5.08 5.67 2.17
N GLU A 21 -5.90 5.10 3.05
CA GLU A 21 -7.06 5.79 3.64
C GLU A 21 -6.64 7.06 4.40
N LYS A 22 -5.62 6.96 5.26
CA LYS A 22 -5.06 8.12 5.99
C LYS A 22 -4.49 9.21 5.07
N ALA A 23 -4.07 8.84 3.86
CA ALA A 23 -3.61 9.79 2.85
C ALA A 23 -4.75 10.45 2.05
N GLY A 24 -6.03 10.15 2.37
CA GLY A 24 -7.20 10.72 1.72
C GLY A 24 -7.63 9.98 0.45
N PHE A 25 -7.27 8.70 0.32
CA PHE A 25 -7.66 7.88 -0.82
C PHE A 25 -8.61 6.77 -0.40
N GLN A 26 -9.63 6.54 -1.21
CA GLN A 26 -10.53 5.40 -1.08
C GLN A 26 -10.12 4.32 -2.10
N LYS A 27 -9.83 3.12 -1.60
CA LYS A 27 -9.50 1.96 -2.44
C LYS A 27 -10.74 1.46 -3.18
N ILE A 28 -10.58 1.22 -4.49
CA ILE A 28 -11.64 0.77 -5.40
C ILE A 28 -11.47 -0.71 -5.74
N LYS A 29 -10.25 -1.12 -6.08
CA LYS A 29 -9.97 -2.49 -6.55
C LYS A 29 -8.55 -2.90 -6.22
N GLN A 30 -8.34 -4.20 -6.07
CA GLN A 30 -7.03 -4.81 -5.91
C GLN A 30 -6.89 -5.99 -6.86
N TRP A 31 -5.67 -6.20 -7.36
CA TRP A 31 -5.24 -7.43 -8.02
C TRP A 31 -4.05 -8.01 -7.26
N ILE A 32 -4.03 -9.33 -7.21
CA ILE A 32 -2.92 -10.12 -6.70
C ILE A 32 -2.57 -11.11 -7.81
N ASP A 33 -1.29 -11.35 -8.04
CA ASP A 33 -0.85 -12.45 -8.90
C ASP A 33 -1.19 -13.82 -8.27
N GLU A 34 -1.09 -14.88 -9.06
CA GLU A 34 -1.49 -16.23 -8.65
C GLU A 34 -0.64 -16.76 -7.48
N ASP A 35 0.62 -16.35 -7.42
CA ASP A 35 1.58 -16.76 -6.38
C ASP A 35 1.56 -15.85 -5.14
N GLY A 36 0.81 -14.74 -5.17
CA GLY A 36 0.70 -13.80 -4.05
C GLY A 36 1.94 -12.93 -3.79
N ILE A 37 2.84 -12.81 -4.75
CA ILE A 37 4.10 -12.05 -4.65
C ILE A 37 3.86 -10.56 -4.89
N PHE A 38 2.94 -10.22 -5.79
CA PHE A 38 2.69 -8.86 -6.24
C PHE A 38 1.24 -8.45 -6.03
N THR A 39 1.06 -7.28 -5.42
CA THR A 39 -0.26 -6.69 -5.20
C THR A 39 -0.32 -5.29 -5.77
N VAL A 40 -1.33 -5.02 -6.60
CA VAL A 40 -1.62 -3.69 -7.15
C VAL A 40 -2.99 -3.25 -6.68
N SER A 41 -3.09 -2.03 -6.15
CA SER A 41 -4.36 -1.43 -5.73
C SER A 41 -4.67 -0.17 -6.53
N LEU A 42 -5.91 -0.05 -6.99
CA LEU A 42 -6.48 1.16 -7.57
C LEU A 42 -7.25 1.91 -6.48
N ALA A 43 -6.97 3.19 -6.31
CA ALA A 43 -7.65 4.07 -5.36
C ALA A 43 -7.94 5.44 -5.98
N VAL A 44 -8.96 6.13 -5.48
CA VAL A 44 -9.33 7.48 -5.89
C VAL A 44 -9.16 8.43 -4.71
N LYS A 45 -8.69 9.65 -4.97
CA LYS A 45 -8.60 10.69 -3.95
C LYS A 45 -10.00 11.20 -3.63
N VAL A 46 -10.33 11.27 -2.33
CA VAL A 46 -11.55 11.88 -1.81
C VAL A 46 -11.33 13.37 -1.56
#